data_AF-A0A419S9Y4-F1
#
_entry.id   AF-A0A419S9Y4-F1
#
_cell.length_a   1.000
_cell.length_b   1.000
_cell.length_c   1.000
_cell.angle_alpha   90.00
_cell.angle_beta   90.00
_cell.angle_gamma   90.00
#
_symmetry.space_group_name_H-M   'P 1'
#
loop_
_entity.id
_entity.type
_entity.pdbx_description
1 polymer ?
#
loop_
_entity_poly.entity_id
_entity_poly.type
_entity_poly.pdbx_seq_one_letter_code
_entity_poly.pdbx_strand_id
1 'polypeptide(L)'
;MTIELLEKIKFVEQNRIQVAAKTPEGIALLKSVYQDVFNETYAEGCGPCHEQAFFRLMKILNRPKSFIPMSEKKYILKEGYQVSIFGGPEVYTNDNLTDEIAAKLLKDRPALKSSFAVIPSEEKSKGNPKPERADVLIAKIKEAASEKEVDEITGDDQRATVVKAALERKAELKKGTEHTKVLTQQDLDDNPELAEQGFKVGDKVKIEEQ
;
A
#
# COMPACT_ATOMS: atom_id res chain seq x y z
N MET A 1 1.00 23.68 -15.23
CA MET A 1 1.09 24.87 -14.35
C MET A 1 -0.11 25.76 -14.61
N THR A 2 -1.03 25.81 -13.65
CA THR A 2 -2.24 26.64 -13.71
C THR A 2 -1.92 28.12 -13.52
N ILE A 3 -2.79 28.99 -14.05
CA ILE A 3 -2.72 30.44 -13.87
C ILE A 3 -2.80 30.79 -12.37
N GLU A 4 -3.65 30.09 -11.62
CA GLU A 4 -3.86 30.28 -10.17
C GLU A 4 -2.58 30.05 -9.34
N LEU A 5 -1.83 28.97 -9.61
CA LEU A 5 -0.55 28.72 -8.92
C LEU A 5 0.47 29.81 -9.22
N LEU A 6 0.50 30.30 -10.46
CA LEU A 6 1.43 31.35 -10.86
C LEU A 6 1.10 32.69 -10.19
N GLU A 7 -0.18 32.99 -9.97
CA GLU A 7 -0.65 34.14 -9.19
C GLU A 7 -0.27 34.03 -7.72
N LYS A 8 -0.44 32.85 -7.10
CA LYS A 8 0.01 32.60 -5.72
C LYS A 8 1.51 32.83 -5.55
N ILE A 9 2.34 32.35 -6.49
CA ILE A 9 3.79 32.57 -6.45
C ILE A 9 4.13 34.06 -6.65
N LYS A 10 3.44 34.78 -7.55
CA LYS A 10 3.59 36.24 -7.69
C LYS A 10 3.22 36.98 -6.42
N PHE A 11 2.18 36.53 -5.71
CA PHE A 11 1.76 37.12 -4.45
C PHE A 11 2.83 36.95 -3.36
N VAL A 12 3.55 35.82 -3.33
CA VAL A 12 4.73 35.63 -2.47
C VAL A 12 5.83 36.66 -2.81
N GLU A 13 6.12 36.89 -4.09
CA GLU A 13 7.13 37.89 -4.50
C GLU A 13 6.71 39.32 -4.16
N GLN A 14 5.43 39.66 -4.32
CA GLN A 14 4.90 40.98 -3.92
C GLN A 14 5.06 41.22 -2.41
N ASN A 15 4.94 40.16 -1.61
CA ASN A 15 5.12 40.19 -0.17
C ASN A 15 6.54 39.80 0.28
N ARG A 16 7.54 39.86 -0.62
CA ARG A 16 8.91 39.39 -0.33
C ARG A 16 9.53 40.03 0.92
N ILE A 17 9.14 41.26 1.28
CA ILE A 17 9.67 41.95 2.47
C ILE A 17 9.19 41.24 3.74
N GLN A 18 7.92 40.87 3.80
CA GLN A 18 7.34 40.15 4.94
C GLN A 18 7.90 38.72 5.04
N VAL A 19 8.07 38.07 3.89
CA VAL A 19 8.70 36.75 3.79
C VAL A 19 10.16 36.81 4.26
N ALA A 20 10.96 37.75 3.75
CA ALA A 20 12.36 37.92 4.14
C ALA A 20 12.52 38.33 5.61
N ALA A 21 11.61 39.16 6.13
CA ALA A 21 11.56 39.54 7.54
C ALA A 21 11.03 38.42 8.46
N LYS A 22 10.62 37.27 7.90
CA LYS A 22 10.11 36.11 8.63
C LYS A 22 8.99 36.48 9.59
N THR A 23 8.10 37.39 9.17
CA THR A 23 6.88 37.70 9.94
C THR A 23 5.98 36.47 9.99
N PRO A 24 5.13 36.30 11.02
CA PRO A 24 4.22 35.16 11.09
C PRO A 24 3.34 35.04 9.84
N GLU A 25 2.89 36.18 9.29
CA GLU A 25 2.14 36.26 8.03
C GLU A 25 2.98 35.81 6.82
N GLY A 26 4.24 36.29 6.72
CA GLY A 26 5.14 35.91 5.63
C GLY A 26 5.55 34.44 5.66
N ILE A 27 5.74 33.86 6.85
CA ILE A 27 6.02 32.43 7.03
C ILE A 27 4.81 31.60 6.62
N ALA A 28 3.61 31.94 7.10
CA ALA A 28 2.39 31.22 6.76
C ALA A 28 2.13 31.27 5.25
N LEU A 29 2.30 32.44 4.64
CA LEU A 29 2.17 32.63 3.20
C LEU A 29 3.18 31.80 2.40
N LEU A 30 4.46 31.85 2.76
CA LEU A 30 5.47 31.08 2.03
C LEU A 30 5.20 29.57 2.15
N LYS A 31 4.85 29.09 3.35
CA LYS A 31 4.55 27.68 3.59
C LYS A 31 3.34 27.19 2.79
N SER A 32 2.24 27.94 2.79
CA SER A 32 1.02 27.52 2.09
C SER A 32 1.27 27.43 0.58
N VAL A 33 1.89 28.45 -0.02
CA VAL A 33 2.20 28.44 -1.45
C VAL A 33 3.25 27.38 -1.80
N TYR A 34 4.25 27.17 -0.94
CA TYR A 34 5.23 26.11 -1.14
C TYR A 34 4.59 24.72 -1.11
N GLN A 35 3.67 24.48 -0.18
CA GLN A 35 2.89 23.25 -0.10
C GLN A 35 1.98 23.07 -1.33
N ASP A 36 1.29 24.12 -1.78
CA ASP A 36 0.43 24.04 -2.97
C ASP A 36 1.21 23.70 -4.25
N VAL A 37 2.46 24.18 -4.35
CA VAL A 37 3.30 24.05 -5.55
C VAL A 37 4.08 22.74 -5.57
N PHE A 38 4.67 22.35 -4.44
CA PHE A 38 5.59 21.20 -4.33
C PHE A 38 4.99 20.02 -3.55
N ASN A 39 3.85 20.21 -2.87
CA ASN A 39 3.28 19.23 -1.92
C ASN A 39 4.27 18.79 -0.82
N GLU A 40 5.21 19.67 -0.48
CA GLU A 40 6.25 19.50 0.53
C GLU A 40 6.05 20.54 1.64
N THR A 41 6.52 20.24 2.85
CA THR A 41 6.56 21.20 3.96
C THR A 41 7.93 21.20 4.62
N TYR A 42 8.31 22.31 5.23
CA TYR A 42 9.57 22.44 5.97
C TYR A 42 9.32 22.84 7.42
N ALA A 43 10.23 22.41 8.31
CA ALA A 43 10.12 22.63 9.74
C ALA A 43 10.19 24.11 10.14
N GLU A 44 9.46 24.47 11.19
CA GLU A 44 9.53 25.80 11.80
C GLU A 44 10.88 26.03 12.47
N GLY A 45 11.47 27.21 12.26
CA GLY A 45 12.79 27.55 12.78
C GLY A 45 13.96 27.09 11.91
N CYS A 46 13.74 26.35 10.81
CA CYS A 46 14.82 26.11 9.85
C CYS A 46 15.07 27.37 8.99
N GLY A 47 16.00 28.21 9.46
CA GLY A 47 16.40 29.44 8.76
C GLY A 47 16.77 29.20 7.29
N PRO A 48 17.68 28.25 6.99
CA PRO A 48 18.05 27.92 5.61
C PRO A 48 16.90 27.35 4.78
N CYS A 49 16.01 26.54 5.37
CA CYS A 49 14.90 25.92 4.64
C CYS A 49 13.89 26.98 4.15
N HIS A 50 13.61 27.99 4.98
CA HIS A 50 12.70 29.07 4.62
C HIS A 50 13.24 29.86 3.40
N GLU A 51 14.51 30.22 3.43
CA GLU A 51 15.17 30.93 2.32
C GLU A 51 15.23 30.05 1.06
N GLN A 52 15.58 28.77 1.20
CA GLN A 52 15.60 27.81 0.10
C GLN A 52 14.21 27.63 -0.54
N ALA A 53 13.16 27.55 0.28
CA ALA A 53 11.77 27.45 -0.20
C ALA A 53 11.38 28.66 -1.05
N PHE A 54 11.73 29.87 -0.57
CA PHE A 54 11.51 31.10 -1.33
C PHE A 54 12.27 31.09 -2.66
N PHE A 55 13.56 30.76 -2.67
CA PHE A 55 14.34 30.69 -3.90
C PHE A 55 13.82 29.65 -4.89
N ARG A 56 13.33 28.50 -4.40
CA ARG A 56 12.73 27.45 -5.24
C ARG A 56 11.47 27.97 -5.95
N LEU A 57 10.61 28.72 -5.25
CA LEU A 57 9.46 29.39 -5.84
C LEU A 57 9.86 30.47 -6.86
N MET A 58 10.89 31.27 -6.55
CA MET A 58 11.39 32.31 -7.48
C MET A 58 11.97 31.72 -8.77
N LYS A 59 12.60 30.55 -8.69
CA LYS A 59 13.09 29.81 -9.87
C LYS A 59 11.95 29.47 -10.83
N ILE A 60 10.77 29.15 -10.31
CA ILE A 60 9.57 28.87 -11.12
C ILE A 60 9.07 30.16 -11.78
N LEU A 61 8.98 31.26 -11.01
CA LEU A 61 8.60 32.58 -11.53
C LEU A 61 9.46 33.00 -12.74
N ASN A 62 10.76 32.72 -12.67
CA ASN A 62 11.71 33.01 -13.75
C ASN A 62 11.62 32.04 -14.94
N ARG A 63 11.11 30.82 -14.74
CA ARG A 63 10.98 29.79 -15.79
C ARG A 63 9.67 29.02 -15.70
N PRO A 64 8.52 29.67 -15.93
CA PRO A 64 7.21 29.04 -15.70
C PRO A 64 6.93 27.92 -16.70
N LYS A 65 7.47 28.01 -17.93
CA LYS A 65 7.26 27.00 -18.98
C LYS A 65 7.94 25.65 -18.70
N SER A 66 8.98 25.63 -17.86
CA SER A 66 9.70 24.39 -17.53
C SER A 66 9.18 23.70 -16.28
N PHE A 67 8.25 24.33 -15.55
CA PHE A 67 7.75 23.80 -14.29
C PHE A 67 6.40 23.11 -14.48
N ILE A 68 6.29 21.89 -13.99
CA ILE A 68 5.04 21.17 -13.86
C ILE A 68 4.76 21.04 -12.37
N PRO A 69 3.63 21.58 -11.86
CA PRO A 69 3.26 21.46 -10.45
C PRO A 69 3.20 20.01 -10.01
N MET A 70 3.59 19.75 -8.77
CA MET A 70 3.55 18.40 -8.19
C MET A 70 2.15 17.78 -8.26
N SER A 71 1.12 18.61 -8.05
CA SER A 71 -0.30 18.23 -8.07
C SER A 71 -0.80 17.73 -9.43
N GLU A 72 -0.11 18.07 -10.52
CA GLU A 72 -0.44 17.62 -11.88
C GLU A 72 0.37 16.36 -12.28
N LYS A 73 1.39 15.97 -11.51
CA LYS A 73 2.25 14.82 -11.81
C LYS A 73 1.61 13.53 -11.34
N LYS A 74 1.52 12.56 -12.24
CA LYS A 74 1.08 11.20 -11.93
C LYS A 74 2.18 10.37 -11.29
N TYR A 75 3.43 10.63 -11.69
CA TYR A 75 4.59 9.94 -11.14
C TYR A 75 5.31 10.83 -10.14
N ILE A 76 5.45 10.34 -8.91
CA ILE A 76 6.08 11.08 -7.80
C ILE A 76 7.23 10.25 -7.25
N LEU A 77 8.43 10.82 -7.14
CA LEU A 77 9.57 10.21 -6.45
C LEU A 77 9.38 10.32 -4.93
N LYS A 78 9.99 9.39 -4.19
CA LYS A 78 10.11 9.50 -2.73
C LYS A 78 10.81 10.80 -2.34
N GLU A 79 10.46 11.34 -1.19
CA GLU A 79 11.04 12.58 -0.69
C GLU A 79 12.57 12.45 -0.56
N GLY A 80 13.30 13.43 -1.08
CA GLY A 80 14.78 13.42 -1.12
C GLY A 80 15.41 12.48 -2.15
N TYR A 81 14.63 11.74 -2.94
CA TYR A 81 15.17 10.88 -3.99
C TYR A 81 15.41 11.66 -5.28
N GLN A 82 16.53 11.34 -5.92
CA GLN A 82 16.88 11.79 -7.25
C GLN A 82 17.22 10.57 -8.12
N VAL A 83 16.74 10.57 -9.35
CA VAL A 83 17.01 9.53 -10.34
C VAL A 83 18.09 10.05 -11.26
N SER A 84 19.26 9.42 -11.24
CA SER A 84 20.32 9.67 -12.22
C SER A 84 20.39 8.50 -13.18
N ILE A 85 20.60 8.82 -14.46
CA ILE A 85 20.84 7.79 -15.47
C ILE A 85 22.34 7.49 -15.44
N PHE A 86 22.74 6.28 -15.05
CA PHE A 86 24.12 5.81 -15.23
C PHE A 86 24.60 6.07 -16.67
N GLY A 87 25.66 6.89 -16.82
CA GLY A 87 26.22 7.31 -18.11
C GLY A 87 25.63 8.60 -18.70
N GLY A 88 24.64 9.22 -18.07
CA GLY A 88 24.04 10.49 -18.48
C GLY A 88 24.34 11.64 -17.51
N PRO A 89 24.40 12.90 -17.99
CA PRO A 89 24.57 14.07 -17.14
C PRO A 89 23.27 14.48 -16.41
N GLU A 90 22.14 13.86 -16.76
CA GLU A 90 20.82 14.28 -16.32
C GLU A 90 20.45 13.66 -14.97
N VAL A 91 20.13 14.54 -14.02
CA VAL A 91 19.58 14.20 -12.72
C VAL A 91 18.13 14.65 -12.68
N TYR A 92 17.24 13.68 -12.50
CA TYR A 92 15.82 13.88 -12.38
C TYR A 92 15.42 13.91 -10.91
N THR A 93 14.70 14.95 -10.52
CA THR A 93 14.13 15.17 -9.20
C THR A 93 12.63 15.42 -9.37
N ASN A 94 11.91 15.44 -8.26
CA ASN A 94 10.50 15.81 -8.26
C ASN A 94 10.22 17.19 -8.90
N ASP A 95 11.21 18.06 -9.06
CA ASP A 95 11.04 19.36 -9.73
C ASP A 95 10.96 19.24 -11.26
N ASN A 96 11.86 18.47 -11.87
CA ASN A 96 12.04 18.42 -13.33
C ASN A 96 11.54 17.12 -13.98
N LEU A 97 11.18 16.11 -13.18
CA LEU A 97 10.66 14.86 -13.70
C LEU A 97 9.24 15.07 -14.25
N THR A 98 9.05 14.78 -15.54
CA THR A 98 7.73 14.77 -16.18
C THR A 98 7.17 13.35 -16.24
N ASP A 99 5.86 13.21 -16.36
CA ASP A 99 5.22 11.89 -16.46
C ASP A 99 5.72 11.07 -17.65
N GLU A 100 6.00 11.74 -18.78
CA GLU A 100 6.56 11.08 -19.98
C GLU A 100 7.97 10.52 -19.72
N ILE A 101 8.80 11.30 -19.02
CA ILE A 101 10.16 10.89 -18.67
C ILE A 101 10.11 9.77 -17.64
N ALA A 102 9.25 9.89 -16.63
CA ALA A 102 9.04 8.86 -15.61
C ALA A 102 8.59 7.53 -16.24
N ALA A 103 7.63 7.55 -17.16
CA ALA A 103 7.16 6.36 -17.85
C ALA A 103 8.27 5.70 -18.69
N LYS A 104 9.09 6.50 -19.39
CA LYS A 104 10.25 5.99 -20.14
C LYS A 104 11.31 5.38 -19.21
N LEU A 105 11.66 6.09 -18.13
CA LEU A 105 12.62 5.60 -17.13
C LEU A 105 12.19 4.27 -16.52
N LEU A 106 10.91 4.13 -16.19
CA LEU A 106 10.37 2.88 -15.62
C LEU A 106 10.30 1.74 -16.65
N LYS A 107 10.10 2.06 -17.93
CA LYS A 107 10.15 1.08 -19.02
C LYS A 107 11.58 0.57 -19.26
N ASP A 108 12.55 1.48 -19.31
CA ASP A 108 13.95 1.14 -19.58
C ASP A 108 14.63 0.53 -18.37
N ARG A 109 14.22 0.94 -17.15
CA ARG A 109 14.82 0.51 -15.88
C ARG A 109 13.74 0.22 -14.84
N PRO A 110 13.11 -0.96 -14.87
CA PRO A 110 12.07 -1.33 -13.92
C PRO A 110 12.53 -1.35 -12.45
N ALA A 111 13.84 -1.49 -12.19
CA ALA A 111 14.40 -1.39 -10.83
C ALA A 111 14.17 -0.01 -10.16
N LEU A 112 14.00 1.05 -10.96
CA LEU A 112 13.73 2.40 -10.46
C LEU A 112 12.35 2.54 -9.82
N LYS A 113 11.41 1.60 -10.04
CA LYS A 113 10.09 1.60 -9.38
C LYS A 113 10.17 1.81 -7.87
N SER A 114 11.17 1.22 -7.23
CA SER A 114 11.43 1.35 -5.78
C SER A 114 11.70 2.80 -5.30
N SER A 115 12.10 3.69 -6.20
CA SER A 115 12.37 5.11 -5.92
C SER A 115 11.14 6.00 -6.09
N PHE A 116 10.06 5.49 -6.70
CA PHE A 116 8.80 6.20 -6.83
C PHE A 116 7.91 5.96 -5.61
N ALA A 117 7.23 7.02 -5.18
CA ALA A 117 6.16 7.00 -4.18
C ALA A 117 4.79 6.79 -4.83
N VAL A 118 4.55 7.34 -6.02
CA VAL A 118 3.28 7.20 -6.77
C VAL A 118 3.56 6.81 -8.22
N ILE A 119 2.85 5.79 -8.71
CA ILE A 119 2.87 5.31 -10.10
C ILE A 119 1.41 5.09 -10.54
N PRO A 120 0.90 5.75 -11.60
CA PRO A 120 -0.51 5.71 -11.98
C PRO A 120 -1.00 4.34 -12.50
N SER A 121 -0.10 3.48 -12.97
CA SER A 121 -0.46 2.10 -13.34
C SER A 121 -0.66 1.18 -12.13
N GLU A 122 -0.26 1.62 -10.94
CA GLU A 122 -0.40 0.91 -9.67
C GLU A 122 -1.34 1.71 -8.74
N GLU A 123 -2.48 2.20 -9.26
CA GLU A 123 -3.60 2.55 -8.39
C GLU A 123 -4.06 1.28 -7.66
N LYS A 124 -3.71 1.24 -6.37
CA LYS A 124 -4.03 0.28 -5.29
C LYS A 124 -2.82 -0.55 -4.84
N SER A 125 -2.02 0.06 -3.97
CA SER A 125 -2.11 -0.34 -2.56
C SER A 125 -1.80 0.86 -1.68
N LYS A 126 -2.81 1.33 -0.95
CA LYS A 126 -2.58 2.02 0.33
C LYS A 126 -1.57 1.18 1.09
N GLY A 127 -0.54 1.85 1.61
CA GLY A 127 0.73 1.28 2.01
C GLY A 127 0.63 -0.13 2.56
N ASN A 128 1.51 -1.01 2.08
CA ASN A 128 1.71 -2.32 2.66
C ASN A 128 1.76 -2.12 4.19
N PRO A 129 0.75 -2.56 4.98
CA PRO A 129 0.98 -2.69 6.39
C PRO A 129 2.20 -3.59 6.49
N LYS A 130 3.16 -3.24 7.36
CA LYS A 130 4.27 -4.13 7.69
C LYS A 130 3.72 -5.55 7.74
N PRO A 131 4.30 -6.52 7.00
CA PRO A 131 3.76 -7.87 7.00
C PRO A 131 3.58 -8.29 8.45
N GLU A 132 2.33 -8.61 8.81
CA GLU A 132 1.99 -8.93 10.19
C GLU A 132 2.93 -10.07 10.64
N ARG A 133 3.49 -9.94 11.85
CA ARG A 133 4.47 -10.92 12.33
C ARG A 133 3.86 -12.31 12.23
N ALA A 134 4.66 -13.29 11.81
CA ALA A 134 4.19 -14.65 11.60
C ALA A 134 3.48 -15.21 12.85
N ASP A 135 3.97 -14.85 14.04
CA ASP A 135 3.39 -15.26 15.33
C ASP A 135 1.94 -14.79 15.51
N VAL A 136 1.61 -13.59 15.02
CA VAL A 136 0.25 -13.01 15.13
C VAL A 136 -0.69 -13.68 14.14
N LEU A 137 -0.23 -13.94 12.92
CA LEU A 137 -1.02 -14.69 11.93
C LEU A 137 -1.29 -16.12 12.38
N ILE A 138 -0.29 -16.79 12.94
CA ILE A 138 -0.44 -18.15 13.47
C ILE A 138 -1.45 -18.18 14.63
N ALA A 139 -1.48 -17.16 15.50
CA ALA A 139 -2.48 -17.06 16.56
C ALA A 139 -3.90 -16.93 15.99
N LYS A 140 -4.11 -16.04 15.00
CA LYS A 140 -5.41 -15.86 14.32
C LYS A 140 -5.84 -17.14 13.59
N ILE A 141 -4.92 -17.81 12.90
CA ILE A 141 -5.20 -19.09 12.23
C ILE A 141 -5.68 -20.15 13.23
N LYS A 142 -5.09 -20.21 14.43
CA LYS A 142 -5.52 -21.16 15.47
C LYS A 142 -6.91 -20.85 16.02
N GLU A 143 -7.30 -19.58 16.06
CA GLU A 143 -8.60 -19.13 16.53
C GLU A 143 -9.70 -19.23 15.46
N ALA A 144 -9.33 -19.35 14.18
CA ALA A 144 -10.26 -19.44 13.07
C ALA A 144 -11.27 -20.60 13.25
N ALA A 145 -12.55 -20.30 13.03
CA ALA A 145 -13.66 -21.21 13.25
C ALA A 145 -14.05 -22.00 12.00
N SER A 146 -13.55 -21.62 10.82
CA SER A 146 -13.86 -22.27 9.55
C SER A 146 -12.69 -22.29 8.57
N GLU A 147 -12.71 -23.20 7.60
CA GLU A 147 -11.66 -23.27 6.58
C GLU A 147 -11.58 -21.99 5.74
N LYS A 148 -12.72 -21.34 5.50
CA LYS A 148 -12.80 -20.07 4.77
C LYS A 148 -12.07 -18.95 5.50
N GLU A 149 -12.25 -18.88 6.82
CA GLU A 149 -11.56 -17.90 7.66
C GLU A 149 -10.05 -18.17 7.71
N VAL A 150 -9.63 -19.43 7.73
CA VAL A 150 -8.20 -19.80 7.62
C VAL A 150 -7.62 -19.36 6.27
N ASP A 151 -8.37 -19.49 5.17
CA ASP A 151 -7.96 -19.03 3.84
C ASP A 151 -7.85 -17.51 3.74
N GLU A 152 -8.79 -16.77 4.33
CA GLU A 152 -8.74 -15.31 4.38
C GLU A 152 -7.56 -14.77 5.21
N ILE A 153 -7.24 -15.43 6.33
CA ILE A 153 -6.09 -15.03 7.18
C ILE A 153 -4.75 -15.39 6.51
N THR A 154 -4.69 -16.52 5.80
CA THR A 154 -3.45 -16.99 5.16
C THR A 154 -3.18 -16.24 3.85
N GLY A 155 -4.23 -15.93 3.07
CA GLY A 155 -4.11 -15.23 1.79
C GLY A 155 -3.02 -15.82 0.89
N ASP A 156 -2.16 -14.95 0.35
CA ASP A 156 -1.00 -15.31 -0.48
C ASP A 156 0.32 -15.46 0.33
N ASP A 157 0.25 -15.68 1.66
CA ASP A 157 1.45 -15.79 2.49
C ASP A 157 2.26 -17.06 2.17
N GLN A 158 3.52 -16.89 1.78
CA GLN A 158 4.43 -17.98 1.41
C GLN A 158 5.32 -18.47 2.56
N ARG A 159 5.17 -17.91 3.77
CA ARG A 159 5.99 -18.32 4.93
C ARG A 159 5.61 -19.73 5.38
N ALA A 160 6.58 -20.63 5.38
CA ALA A 160 6.37 -22.05 5.70
C ALA A 160 5.68 -22.30 7.06
N THR A 161 5.93 -21.45 8.06
CA THR A 161 5.31 -21.57 9.39
C THR A 161 3.82 -21.23 9.39
N VAL A 162 3.41 -20.23 8.60
CA VAL A 162 2.01 -19.79 8.47
C VAL A 162 1.23 -20.82 7.65
N VAL A 163 1.78 -21.27 6.52
CA VAL A 163 1.18 -22.30 5.66
C VAL A 163 0.99 -23.61 6.42
N LYS A 164 1.99 -24.02 7.22
CA LYS A 164 1.89 -25.23 8.04
C LYS A 164 0.76 -25.11 9.09
N ALA A 165 0.68 -23.98 9.79
CA ALA A 165 -0.39 -23.75 10.77
C ALA A 165 -1.79 -23.75 10.11
N ALA A 166 -1.91 -23.19 8.90
CA ALA A 166 -3.17 -23.19 8.15
C ALA A 166 -3.61 -24.61 7.75
N LEU A 167 -2.68 -25.44 7.26
CA LEU A 167 -2.95 -26.83 6.91
C LEU A 167 -3.35 -27.66 8.14
N GLU A 168 -2.66 -27.48 9.27
CA GLU A 168 -2.98 -28.14 10.53
C GLU A 168 -4.38 -27.76 11.01
N ARG A 169 -4.72 -26.47 11.03
CA ARG A 169 -6.05 -26.00 11.44
C ARG A 169 -7.15 -26.53 10.54
N LYS A 170 -6.97 -26.52 9.22
CA LYS A 170 -7.93 -27.09 8.28
C LYS A 170 -8.13 -28.59 8.53
N ALA A 171 -7.06 -29.32 8.81
CA ALA A 171 -7.17 -30.75 9.15
C ALA A 171 -7.94 -30.99 10.45
N GLU A 172 -7.80 -30.12 11.46
CA GLU A 172 -8.61 -30.17 12.69
C GLU A 172 -10.08 -29.88 12.43
N LEU A 173 -10.38 -28.84 11.62
CA LEU A 173 -11.75 -28.48 11.26
C LEU A 173 -12.45 -29.58 10.46
N LYS A 174 -11.73 -30.30 9.59
CA LYS A 174 -12.25 -31.48 8.86
C LYS A 174 -12.49 -32.69 9.76
N LYS A 175 -11.74 -32.82 10.85
CA LYS A 175 -11.93 -33.92 11.82
C LYS A 175 -13.12 -33.67 12.74
N GLY A 176 -13.50 -32.42 12.94
CA GLY A 176 -14.68 -32.05 13.73
C GLY A 176 -16.03 -32.37 13.09
N THR A 177 -16.07 -32.66 11.79
CA THR A 177 -17.30 -32.94 11.01
C THR A 177 -17.57 -34.41 10.75
N GLU A 178 -16.68 -35.35 11.11
CA GLU A 178 -16.95 -36.79 10.95
C GLU A 178 -17.63 -37.37 12.20
N HIS A 179 -18.95 -37.22 12.32
CA HIS A 179 -19.74 -38.01 13.27
C HIS A 179 -19.88 -39.46 12.77
N THR A 180 -18.99 -40.35 13.19
CA THR A 180 -19.20 -41.79 13.03
C THR A 180 -20.18 -42.29 14.09
N LYS A 181 -21.34 -42.83 13.68
CA LYS A 181 -22.24 -43.56 14.59
C LYS A 181 -21.95 -45.05 14.50
N VAL A 182 -22.03 -45.74 15.63
CA VAL A 182 -22.01 -47.22 15.67
C VAL A 182 -23.42 -47.70 15.37
N LEU A 183 -23.58 -48.56 14.36
CA LEU A 183 -24.90 -49.10 13.98
C LEU A 183 -25.48 -49.96 15.11
N THR A 184 -26.70 -49.60 15.54
CA THR A 184 -27.50 -50.41 16.47
C THR A 184 -28.49 -51.29 15.71
N GLN A 185 -29.08 -52.30 16.35
CA GLN A 185 -30.08 -53.17 15.74
C GLN A 185 -31.28 -52.38 15.18
N GLN A 186 -31.66 -51.30 15.86
CA GLN A 186 -32.75 -50.41 15.46
C GLN A 186 -32.44 -49.66 14.15
N ASP A 187 -31.19 -49.25 13.93
CA ASP A 187 -30.78 -48.51 12.73
C ASP A 187 -30.77 -49.40 11.47
N LEU A 188 -30.58 -50.71 11.62
CA LEU A 188 -30.69 -51.69 10.54
C LEU A 188 -32.15 -51.99 10.18
N ASP A 189 -33.03 -51.98 11.17
CA ASP A 189 -34.47 -52.21 10.97
C ASP A 189 -35.14 -50.99 10.31
N ASP A 190 -34.68 -49.77 10.63
CA ASP A 190 -35.21 -48.52 10.08
C ASP A 190 -34.69 -48.21 8.66
N ASN A 191 -33.57 -48.81 8.23
CA ASN A 191 -33.01 -48.62 6.89
C ASN A 191 -32.50 -49.94 6.26
N PRO A 192 -33.39 -50.69 5.57
CA PRO A 192 -33.08 -52.03 5.05
C PRO A 192 -31.97 -52.04 3.99
N GLU A 193 -31.65 -50.90 3.35
CA GLU A 193 -30.54 -50.81 2.39
C GLU A 193 -29.18 -51.06 3.05
N LEU A 194 -29.03 -50.77 4.35
CA LEU A 194 -27.78 -51.03 5.09
C LEU A 194 -27.56 -52.55 5.30
N ALA A 195 -28.64 -53.32 5.44
CA ALA A 195 -28.58 -54.77 5.53
C ALA A 195 -28.24 -55.42 4.18
N GLU A 196 -28.79 -54.88 3.08
CA GLU A 196 -28.49 -55.35 1.71
C GLU A 196 -27.03 -55.08 1.31
N GLN A 197 -26.43 -54.01 1.85
CA GLN A 197 -25.01 -53.69 1.67
C GLN A 197 -24.07 -54.49 2.60
N GLY A 198 -24.61 -55.35 3.47
CA GLY A 198 -23.86 -56.29 4.28
C GLY A 198 -23.29 -55.75 5.60
N PHE A 199 -23.72 -54.57 6.05
CA PHE A 199 -23.34 -54.02 7.36
C PHE A 199 -23.96 -54.83 8.50
N LYS A 200 -23.21 -54.98 9.61
CA LYS A 200 -23.67 -55.69 10.81
C LYS A 200 -23.73 -54.76 12.01
N VAL A 201 -24.50 -55.17 13.02
CA VAL A 201 -24.52 -54.46 14.30
C VAL A 201 -23.12 -54.39 14.88
N GLY A 202 -22.70 -53.17 15.21
CA GLY A 202 -21.35 -52.86 15.68
C GLY A 202 -20.42 -52.24 14.62
N ASP A 203 -20.81 -52.23 13.35
CA ASP A 203 -20.04 -51.53 12.31
C ASP A 203 -20.15 -50.01 12.45
N LYS A 204 -19.04 -49.31 12.22
CA LYS A 204 -18.98 -47.84 12.22
C LYS A 204 -19.28 -47.34 10.82
N VAL A 205 -20.36 -46.58 10.68
CA VAL A 205 -20.76 -46.03 9.39
C VAL A 205 -20.73 -44.50 9.49
N LYS A 206 -20.27 -43.86 8.41
CA LYS A 206 -20.28 -42.40 8.30
C LYS A 206 -21.72 -41.97 8.04
N ILE A 207 -22.27 -41.12 8.91
CA ILE A 207 -23.58 -40.54 8.69
C ILE A 207 -23.37 -39.12 8.18
N GLU A 208 -23.86 -38.84 6.99
CA GLU A 208 -24.11 -37.46 6.57
C GLU A 208 -25.46 -37.07 7.17
N GLU A 209 -25.47 -36.13 8.12
CA GLU A 209 -26.73 -35.53 8.59
C GLU A 209 -27.40 -34.81 7.40
N GLN A 210 -28.65 -35.18 7.11
CA GLN A 210 -29.53 -34.46 6.20
C GLN A 210 -30.05 -33.18 6.84
#